data_AF-A0A379WR12-F1
#
_entry.id   AF-A0A379WR12-F1
#
_cell.length_a   1.000
_cell.length_b   1.000
_cell.length_c   1.000
_cell.angle_alpha   90.00
_cell.angle_beta   90.00
_cell.angle_gamma   90.00
#
_symmetry.space_group_name_H-M   'P 1'
#
loop_
_entity.id
_entity.type
_entity.pdbx_description
1 polymer ?
#
loop_
_entity_poly.entity_id
_entity_poly.type
_entity_poly.pdbx_seq_one_letter_code
_entity_poly.pdbx_strand_id
1 'polypeptide(L)'
;MTDDKALLIVNCEAGAYNTIDLAWVVSRKKTLASRAVRLQLPFNHGVESNDMELMNAFFDEKTRELVTLAKGRGLTDCGIQTRWRYDGDRFRLVRYAEEPSCDNWHGPDAWPTLWITR
;
A
#
# COMPACT_ATOMS: atom_id res chain seq x y z
N MET A 1 12.93 1.10 7.38
CA MET A 1 13.53 -0.25 7.45
C MET A 1 14.94 -0.14 8.01
N THR A 2 15.48 -1.23 8.56
CA THR A 2 16.86 -1.34 9.05
C THR A 2 17.78 -1.89 7.98
N ASP A 3 19.09 -1.64 8.10
CA ASP A 3 20.11 -2.06 7.12
C ASP A 3 20.30 -3.57 7.00
N ASP A 4 19.76 -4.35 7.94
CA ASP A 4 19.79 -5.82 7.91
C ASP A 4 18.59 -6.44 7.18
N LYS A 5 17.65 -5.62 6.70
CA LYS A 5 16.46 -6.07 5.95
C LYS A 5 16.38 -5.35 4.60
N ALA A 6 15.78 -6.03 3.63
CA ALA A 6 15.40 -5.48 2.33
C ALA A 6 13.89 -5.64 2.15
N LEU A 7 13.26 -4.71 1.43
CA LEU A 7 11.93 -4.92 0.87
C LEU A 7 12.11 -5.25 -0.60
N LEU A 8 11.67 -6.46 -0.98
CA LEU A 8 11.55 -6.86 -2.37
C LEU A 8 10.11 -6.62 -2.80
N ILE A 9 9.92 -5.92 -3.92
CA ILE A 9 8.62 -5.72 -4.57
C ILE A 9 8.73 -6.28 -5.98
N VAL A 10 7.78 -7.11 -6.38
CA VAL A 10 7.73 -7.77 -7.68
C VAL A 10 6.36 -7.56 -8.29
N ASN A 11 6.34 -7.01 -9.50
CA ASN A 11 5.13 -6.82 -10.28
C ASN A 11 4.67 -8.19 -10.82
N CYS A 12 3.41 -8.56 -10.56
CA CYS A 12 2.87 -9.87 -10.94
C CYS A 12 1.90 -9.82 -12.11
N GLU A 13 0.95 -8.87 -12.07
CA GLU A 13 -0.05 -8.70 -13.12
C GLU A 13 -0.27 -7.21 -13.35
N ALA A 14 -0.61 -6.81 -14.57
CA ALA A 14 -0.94 -5.44 -14.89
C ALA A 14 -2.24 -5.35 -15.70
N GLY A 15 -3.18 -4.58 -15.19
CA GLY A 15 -4.34 -4.10 -15.93
C GLY A 15 -4.11 -2.70 -16.50
N ALA A 16 -5.17 -2.10 -17.06
CA ALA A 16 -5.07 -0.80 -17.74
C ALA A 16 -4.54 0.35 -16.86
N TYR A 17 -4.80 0.31 -15.55
CA TYR A 17 -4.47 1.39 -14.61
C TYR A 17 -3.82 0.94 -13.31
N ASN A 18 -3.74 -0.37 -13.07
CA ASN A 18 -3.21 -0.94 -11.84
C ASN A 18 -2.28 -2.10 -12.15
N THR A 19 -1.11 -2.09 -11.52
CA THR A 19 -0.24 -3.26 -11.40
C THR A 19 -0.45 -3.88 -10.02
N ILE A 20 -0.69 -5.18 -9.98
CA ILE A 20 -0.72 -5.98 -8.75
C ILE A 20 0.71 -6.42 -8.46
N ASP A 21 1.16 -6.11 -7.25
CA ASP A 21 2.50 -6.41 -6.77
C ASP A 21 2.47 -7.47 -5.67
N LEU A 22 3.55 -8.22 -5.54
CA LEU A 22 3.86 -9.01 -4.36
C LEU A 22 5.08 -8.41 -3.68
N ALA A 23 5.11 -8.46 -2.35
CA ALA A 23 6.24 -7.96 -1.59
C ALA A 23 6.69 -8.90 -0.49
N TRP A 24 8.00 -8.87 -0.20
CA TRP A 24 8.63 -9.64 0.88
C TRP A 24 9.60 -8.77 1.65
N VAL A 25 9.59 -8.95 2.97
CA VAL A 25 10.71 -8.51 3.81
C VAL A 25 11.73 -9.62 3.84
N VAL A 26 12.95 -9.32 3.39
CA VAL A 26 14.04 -10.28 3.23
C VAL A 26 15.19 -9.90 4.16
N SER A 27 15.70 -10.86 4.93
CA SER A 27 16.95 -10.69 5.68
C SER A 27 18.10 -10.49 4.70
N ARG A 28 18.95 -9.49 4.92
CA ARG A 28 20.22 -9.32 4.20
C ARG A 28 21.35 -10.19 4.76
N LYS A 29 21.13 -10.82 5.91
CA LYS A 29 22.04 -11.79 6.52
C LYS A 29 21.69 -13.20 6.05
N LYS A 30 22.70 -14.04 5.79
CA LYS A 30 22.48 -15.48 5.55
C LYS A 30 21.67 -16.07 6.71
N THR A 31 20.63 -16.86 6.47
CA THR A 31 20.23 -17.58 5.23
C THR A 31 19.29 -16.84 4.26
N LEU A 32 19.16 -15.51 4.35
CA LEU A 32 18.25 -14.69 3.53
C LEU A 32 16.76 -15.03 3.73
N ALA A 33 16.36 -15.36 4.95
CA ALA A 33 14.96 -15.64 5.28
C ALA A 33 14.02 -14.53 4.76
N SER A 34 12.94 -14.92 4.09
CA SER A 34 11.94 -14.01 3.53
C SER A 34 10.58 -14.23 4.19
N ARG A 35 9.83 -13.14 4.36
CA ARG A 35 8.46 -13.16 4.87
C ARG A 35 7.58 -12.31 3.95
N ALA A 36 6.51 -12.90 3.44
CA ALA A 36 5.54 -12.19 2.61
C ALA A 36 4.94 -11.01 3.39
N VAL A 37 4.83 -9.87 2.71
CA VAL A 37 4.10 -8.70 3.21
C VAL A 37 2.62 -8.98 3.02
N ARG A 38 1.87 -8.87 4.12
CA ARG A 38 0.41 -8.91 4.16
C ARG A 38 0.00 -7.59 4.78
N LEU A 39 -0.81 -6.82 4.06
CA LEU A 39 -1.35 -5.56 4.54
C LEU A 39 -2.78 -5.81 5.00
N GLN A 40 -3.10 -5.40 6.23
CA GLN A 40 -4.42 -5.61 6.80
C GLN A 40 -4.85 -4.34 7.52
N LEU A 41 -6.01 -3.82 7.14
CA LEU A 41 -6.58 -2.64 7.76
C LEU A 41 -7.02 -2.98 9.20
N PRO A 42 -6.83 -2.05 10.16
CA PRO A 42 -7.29 -2.23 11.53
C PRO A 42 -8.80 -1.98 11.71
N PHE A 43 -9.54 -1.74 10.62
CA PHE A 43 -10.97 -1.48 10.59
C PHE A 43 -11.60 -2.09 9.33
N ASN A 44 -12.91 -2.33 9.36
CA ASN A 44 -13.68 -2.71 8.18
C ASN A 44 -14.06 -1.45 7.38
N HIS A 45 -13.91 -1.50 6.06
CA HIS A 45 -14.16 -0.40 5.13
C HIS A 45 -15.35 -0.67 4.19
N GLY A 46 -16.30 -1.50 4.62
CA GLY A 46 -17.51 -1.83 3.87
C GLY A 46 -17.41 -3.04 2.96
N VAL A 47 -16.38 -3.88 3.12
CA VAL A 47 -16.18 -5.12 2.34
C VAL A 47 -15.90 -6.33 3.24
N GLU A 48 -15.88 -7.53 2.66
CA GLU A 48 -15.77 -8.80 3.39
C GLU A 48 -14.40 -9.01 4.08
N SER A 49 -13.31 -8.51 3.48
CA SER A 49 -11.95 -8.68 3.99
C SER A 49 -11.27 -7.34 4.26
N ASN A 50 -10.53 -7.26 5.36
CA ASN A 50 -9.67 -6.11 5.66
C ASN A 50 -8.28 -6.22 5.03
N ASP A 51 -8.01 -7.31 4.31
CA ASP A 51 -6.75 -7.50 3.61
C ASP A 51 -6.67 -6.53 2.42
N MET A 52 -5.52 -5.88 2.28
CA MET A 52 -5.24 -4.94 1.20
C MET A 52 -4.31 -5.59 0.19
N GLU A 53 -4.71 -5.51 -1.08
CA GLU A 53 -3.84 -5.85 -2.19
C GLU A 53 -2.78 -4.75 -2.40
N LEU A 54 -1.58 -5.16 -2.78
CA LEU A 54 -0.51 -4.23 -3.15
C LEU A 54 -0.75 -3.80 -4.60
N MET A 55 -1.46 -2.70 -4.80
CA MET A 55 -1.64 -2.10 -6.12
C MET A 55 -0.69 -0.92 -6.31
N ASN A 56 0.00 -0.87 -7.45
CA ASN A 56 0.94 0.19 -7.82
C ASN A 56 1.90 0.55 -6.67
N ALA A 57 2.45 -0.49 -6.03
CA ALA A 57 3.17 -0.34 -4.78
C ALA A 57 4.56 0.25 -5.00
N PHE A 58 4.95 1.20 -4.15
CA PHE A 58 6.31 1.73 -4.12
C PHE A 58 6.73 2.06 -2.69
N PHE A 59 8.04 2.08 -2.45
CA PHE A 59 8.60 2.46 -1.16
C PHE A 59 9.12 3.89 -1.21
N ASP A 60 8.54 4.77 -0.40
CA ASP A 60 9.02 6.14 -0.22
C ASP A 60 10.15 6.14 0.80
N GLU A 61 11.39 6.29 0.33
CA GLU A 61 12.58 6.27 1.18
C GLU A 61 12.64 7.45 2.17
N LYS A 62 12.03 8.59 1.83
CA LYS A 62 12.06 9.79 2.68
C LYS A 62 11.19 9.59 3.92
N THR A 63 9.98 9.07 3.74
CA THR A 63 9.04 8.79 4.84
C THR A 63 9.24 7.40 5.43
N ARG A 64 9.99 6.52 4.74
CA ARG A 64 10.19 5.10 5.05
C ARG A 64 8.87 4.33 5.07
N GLU A 65 7.99 4.65 4.13
CA GLU A 65 6.65 4.09 4.01
C GLU A 65 6.48 3.30 2.73
N LEU A 66 5.82 2.15 2.84
CA LEU A 66 5.26 1.44 1.70
C LEU A 66 3.94 2.12 1.34
N VAL A 67 3.84 2.61 0.12
CA VAL A 67 2.65 3.24 -0.44
C VAL A 67 2.01 2.25 -1.41
N THR A 68 0.68 2.13 -1.35
CA THR A 68 -0.11 1.45 -2.38
C THR A 68 -1.24 2.35 -2.83
N LEU A 69 -1.55 2.30 -4.12
CA LEU A 69 -2.52 3.13 -4.80
C LEU A 69 -3.36 2.27 -5.74
N ALA A 70 -4.60 2.01 -5.35
CA ALA A 70 -5.62 1.38 -6.18
C ALA A 70 -6.40 2.46 -6.91
N LYS A 71 -6.45 2.41 -8.25
CA LYS A 71 -7.15 3.40 -9.08
C LYS A 71 -8.38 2.82 -9.77
N GLY A 72 -9.51 3.50 -9.63
CA GLY A 72 -10.62 3.50 -10.56
C GLY A 72 -10.53 4.68 -11.54
N ARG A 73 -11.17 4.58 -12.70
CA ARG A 73 -11.25 5.67 -13.68
C ARG A 73 -12.67 5.87 -14.18
N GLY A 74 -13.07 7.13 -14.31
CA GLY A 74 -14.34 7.60 -14.89
C GLY A 74 -14.15 9.01 -15.45
N LEU A 75 -14.92 9.99 -14.95
CA LEU A 75 -14.70 11.40 -15.31
C LEU A 75 -13.34 11.91 -14.78
N THR A 76 -12.83 11.34 -13.68
CA THR A 76 -11.44 11.44 -13.18
C THR A 76 -10.97 10.13 -12.51
N ASP A 77 -9.77 10.13 -11.92
CA ASP A 77 -9.29 9.06 -11.05
C ASP A 77 -10.03 9.09 -9.70
N CYS A 78 -10.41 7.91 -9.21
CA CYS A 78 -10.92 7.64 -7.86
C CYS A 78 -10.23 6.39 -7.32
N GLY A 79 -10.44 6.02 -6.05
CA GLY A 79 -9.90 4.79 -5.47
C GLY A 79 -9.31 4.97 -4.07
N ILE A 80 -8.33 4.13 -3.73
CA ILE A 80 -7.77 4.03 -2.37
C ILE A 80 -6.26 4.23 -2.40
N GLN A 81 -5.74 5.09 -1.52
CA GLN A 81 -4.32 5.24 -1.23
C GLN A 81 -4.05 4.89 0.23
N THR A 82 -3.12 3.97 0.48
CA THR A 82 -2.68 3.66 1.84
C THR A 82 -1.18 3.76 1.99
N ARG A 83 -0.75 4.17 3.19
CA ARG A 83 0.66 4.31 3.59
C ARG A 83 0.92 3.45 4.80
N TRP A 84 2.03 2.72 4.78
CA TRP A 84 2.37 1.74 5.79
C TRP A 84 3.81 1.87 6.25
N ARG A 85 4.05 1.76 7.55
CA ARG A 85 5.39 1.79 8.12
C ARG A 85 5.74 0.46 8.75
N TYR A 86 6.97 0.01 8.51
CA TYR A 86 7.47 -1.23 9.10
C TYR A 86 7.83 -1.02 10.57
N ASP A 87 7.22 -1.77 11.49
CA ASP A 87 7.42 -1.65 12.94
C ASP A 87 8.54 -2.55 13.49
N GLY A 88 9.18 -3.34 12.62
CA GLY A 88 10.21 -4.33 12.99
C GLY A 88 9.71 -5.77 12.84
N ASP A 89 8.40 -5.97 12.93
CA ASP A 89 7.71 -7.24 12.67
C ASP A 89 6.98 -7.16 11.33
N ARG A 90 6.03 -6.23 11.20
CA ARG A 90 5.11 -6.09 10.06
C ARG A 90 4.89 -4.63 9.63
N PHE A 91 4.16 -4.45 8.52
CA PHE A 91 3.74 -3.13 8.08
C PHE A 91 2.45 -2.74 8.81
N ARG A 92 2.45 -1.56 9.44
CA ARG A 92 1.30 -0.97 10.14
C ARG A 92 0.78 0.22 9.35
N LEU A 93 -0.54 0.33 9.28
CA LEU A 93 -1.20 1.44 8.61
C LEU A 93 -0.78 2.75 9.28
N VAL A 94 -0.39 3.74 8.48
CA VAL A 94 -0.10 5.12 8.88
C VAL A 94 -1.19 6.07 8.38
N ARG A 95 -1.65 5.86 7.14
CA ARG A 95 -2.69 6.68 6.52
C ARG A 95 -3.55 5.82 5.59
N TYR A 96 -4.86 6.04 5.65
CA TYR A 96 -5.83 5.57 4.67
C TYR A 96 -6.56 6.77 4.08
N ALA A 97 -6.56 6.88 2.76
CA ALA A 97 -7.34 7.85 2.03
C ALA A 97 -8.11 7.17 0.91
N GLU A 98 -9.31 7.66 0.66
CA GLU A 98 -10.24 7.06 -0.29
C GLU A 98 -11.10 8.14 -0.93
N GLU A 99 -11.31 8.00 -2.23
CA GLU A 99 -12.30 8.71 -3.02
C GLU A 99 -13.14 7.64 -3.73
N PRO A 100 -14.38 7.38 -3.32
CA PRO A 100 -15.16 6.26 -3.86
C PRO A 100 -15.73 6.53 -5.25
N SER A 101 -15.90 7.81 -5.63
CA SER A 101 -16.52 8.24 -6.89
C SER A 101 -15.53 8.94 -7.82
N CYS A 102 -15.57 8.55 -9.08
CA CYS A 102 -14.78 9.17 -10.15
C CYS A 102 -15.56 10.38 -10.75
N ASP A 103 -15.70 11.46 -9.97
CA ASP A 103 -16.66 12.56 -10.20
C ASP A 103 -16.04 13.94 -10.52
N ASN A 104 -14.75 13.98 -10.89
CA ASN A 104 -14.01 15.19 -11.24
C ASN A 104 -13.74 16.16 -10.09
N TRP A 105 -13.70 15.65 -8.86
CA TRP A 105 -13.41 16.47 -7.69
C TRP A 105 -11.92 16.49 -7.28
N HIS A 106 -11.32 15.35 -6.95
CA HIS A 106 -9.93 15.26 -6.46
C HIS A 106 -9.04 14.37 -7.33
N GLY A 107 -7.75 14.71 -7.43
CA GLY A 107 -6.71 13.78 -7.86
C GLY A 107 -6.18 12.91 -6.71
N PRO A 108 -5.42 11.83 -6.98
CA PRO A 108 -4.95 10.88 -5.97
C PRO A 108 -4.20 11.49 -4.77
N ASP A 109 -3.52 12.62 -4.97
CA ASP A 109 -2.78 13.31 -3.93
C ASP A 109 -3.67 14.16 -2.99
N ALA A 110 -4.94 14.34 -3.35
CA ALA A 110 -5.91 15.16 -2.63
C ALA A 110 -7.12 14.35 -2.09
N TRP A 111 -7.15 13.03 -2.28
CA TRP A 111 -8.25 12.19 -1.76
C TRP A 111 -8.40 12.33 -0.23
N PRO A 112 -9.65 12.38 0.28
CA PRO A 112 -9.95 12.52 1.70
C PRO A 112 -9.22 11.49 2.56
N THR A 113 -8.59 11.95 3.65
CA THR A 113 -7.97 11.05 4.62
C THR A 113 -9.04 10.56 5.59
N LEU A 114 -9.33 9.26 5.59
CA LEU A 114 -10.32 8.67 6.48
C LEU A 114 -9.69 8.07 7.74
N TRP A 115 -8.37 7.80 7.71
CA TRP A 115 -7.63 7.31 8.87
C TRP A 115 -6.20 7.87 8.89
N ILE A 116 -5.73 8.22 10.09
CA ILE A 116 -4.33 8.55 10.36
C ILE A 116 -3.89 8.03 11.73
N THR A 117 -2.70 7.46 11.79
CA THR A 117 -2.02 7.04 13.03
C THR A 117 -0.70 7.79 13.17
N ARG A 118 -0.45 8.33 14.37
CA ARG A 118 0.78 9.04 14.70
C ARG A 118 1.82 8.09 15.27
#